data_AF-X1LBX5-F1
#
_entry.id   AF-X1LBX5-F1
#
_cell.length_a   1.000
_cell.length_b   1.000
_cell.length_c   1.000
_cell.angle_alpha   90.00
_cell.angle_beta   90.00
_cell.angle_gamma   90.00
#
_symmetry.space_group_name_H-M   'P 1'
#
loop_
_entity.id
_entity.type
_entity.pdbx_description
1 polymer ?
#
loop_
_entity_poly.entity_id
_entity_poly.type
_entity_poly.pdbx_seq_one_letter_code
_entity_poly.pdbx_strand_id
1 'polypeptide(L)'
;VSLVKKISTQYYEKKKRPIVICTPFDTELFGHWWFEGPNWLYYVLKFIEQDKEIELATGKTVLENLEHDKIISLPEGSWGEGGFHYIWLNQLNDWTWNRIYEAEDEFYSLYDKFADSRNEKALRILKQLSRELLLLQSSDCQFRNSID
;
A
#
# COMPACT_ATOMS: atom_id res chain seq x y z
N VAL A 1 14.45 3.21 20.53
CA VAL A 1 15.55 3.41 19.54
C VAL A 1 16.68 2.37 19.67
N SER A 2 17.02 1.91 20.88
CA SER A 2 18.05 0.87 21.09
C SER A 2 17.89 -0.40 20.24
N LEU A 3 16.64 -0.85 19.99
CA LEU A 3 16.36 -1.99 19.12
C LEU A 3 16.76 -1.72 17.66
N VAL A 4 16.35 -0.57 17.11
CA VAL A 4 16.71 -0.12 15.76
C VAL A 4 18.22 -0.08 15.64
N LYS A 5 18.91 0.54 16.61
CA LYS A 5 20.37 0.61 16.66
C LYS A 5 21.01 -0.78 16.63
N LYS A 6 20.57 -1.67 17.53
CA LYS A 6 21.07 -3.05 17.61
C LYS A 6 20.93 -3.79 16.28
N ILE A 7 19.77 -3.71 15.63
CA ILE A 7 19.53 -4.35 14.33
C ILE A 7 20.43 -3.72 13.27
N SER A 8 20.47 -2.39 13.16
CA SER A 8 21.30 -1.68 12.19
C SER A 8 22.78 -2.02 12.34
N THR A 9 23.32 -1.98 13.57
CA THR A 9 24.74 -2.33 13.83
C THR A 9 25.05 -3.76 13.44
N GLN A 10 24.21 -4.73 13.83
CA GLN A 10 24.42 -6.15 13.51
C GLN A 10 24.47 -6.42 12.01
N TYR A 11 23.62 -5.75 11.22
CA TYR A 11 23.63 -5.89 9.77
C TYR A 11 24.79 -5.09 9.14
N TYR A 12 25.13 -3.93 9.70
CA TYR A 12 26.19 -3.07 9.17
C TYR A 12 27.54 -3.75 9.32
N GLU A 13 27.79 -4.40 10.45
CA GLU A 13 29.00 -5.19 10.69
C GLU A 13 29.20 -6.30 9.64
N LYS A 14 28.11 -6.91 9.17
CA LYS A 14 28.12 -7.99 8.18
C LYS A 14 28.26 -7.51 6.74
N LYS A 15 27.65 -6.38 6.38
CA LYS A 15 27.54 -5.91 4.99
C LYS A 15 28.39 -4.70 4.66
N LYS A 16 28.90 -3.99 5.68
CA LYS A 16 29.71 -2.77 5.57
C LYS A 16 29.09 -1.71 4.65
N ARG A 17 27.75 -1.62 4.66
CA ARG A 17 26.96 -0.65 3.89
C ARG A 17 25.77 -0.15 4.73
N PRO A 18 25.27 1.07 4.47
CA PRO A 18 24.06 1.58 5.11
C PRO A 18 22.88 0.62 4.97
N ILE A 19 21.99 0.61 5.97
CA ILE A 19 20.82 -0.26 6.01
C ILE A 19 19.57 0.58 6.19
N VAL A 20 18.52 0.18 5.49
CA VAL A 20 17.20 0.76 5.60
C VAL A 20 16.32 -0.21 6.36
N ILE A 21 15.70 0.26 7.43
CA ILE A 21 14.68 -0.47 8.17
C ILE A 21 13.34 0.18 7.85
N CYS A 22 12.47 -0.56 7.17
CA CYS A 22 11.10 -0.13 6.88
C CYS A 22 10.13 -0.88 7.79
N THR A 23 9.30 -0.13 8.53
CA THR A 23 8.29 -0.68 9.43
C THR A 23 6.92 -0.09 9.07
N PRO A 24 6.17 -0.70 8.13
CA PRO A 24 4.86 -0.21 7.73
C PRO A 24 3.81 -0.54 8.80
N PHE A 25 2.85 0.37 8.99
CA PHE A 25 1.70 0.23 9.89
C PHE A 25 0.51 0.97 9.30
N ASP A 26 -0.71 0.50 9.60
CA ASP A 26 -1.92 1.27 9.31
C ASP A 26 -1.97 2.53 10.18
N THR A 27 -2.30 3.67 9.57
CA THR A 27 -2.27 4.96 10.26
C THR A 27 -3.20 5.00 11.47
N GLU A 28 -4.37 4.34 11.38
CA GLU A 28 -5.35 4.27 12.46
C GLU A 28 -4.85 3.52 13.70
N LEU A 29 -3.76 2.75 13.58
CA LEU A 29 -3.11 2.18 14.76
C LEU A 29 -2.74 3.30 15.74
N PHE A 30 -2.21 4.42 15.26
CA PHE A 30 -1.73 5.52 16.09
C PHE A 30 -2.86 6.54 16.36
N GLY A 31 -3.55 6.36 17.48
CA GLY A 31 -4.50 7.33 18.04
C GLY A 31 -5.95 6.88 17.97
N HIS A 32 -6.31 6.02 17.01
CA HIS A 32 -7.63 5.42 16.94
C HIS A 32 -7.66 4.09 17.71
N TRP A 33 -6.85 3.10 17.32
CA TRP A 33 -6.77 1.81 18.02
C TRP A 33 -5.87 1.84 19.26
N TRP A 34 -4.75 2.56 19.17
CA TRP A 34 -3.86 2.78 20.29
C TRP A 34 -3.76 4.27 20.60
N PHE A 35 -4.45 4.69 21.66
CA PHE A 35 -4.62 6.09 22.04
C PHE A 35 -3.29 6.85 22.20
N GLU A 36 -2.30 6.25 22.87
CA GLU A 36 -0.99 6.88 23.08
C GLU A 36 -0.06 6.79 21.85
N GLY A 37 -0.47 6.09 20.80
CA GLY A 37 0.33 5.84 19.59
C GLY A 37 0.96 7.09 18.96
N PRO A 38 0.25 8.23 18.82
CA PRO A 38 0.84 9.45 18.27
C PRO A 38 1.95 10.03 19.15
N ASN A 39 1.75 10.00 20.48
CA ASN A 39 2.78 10.45 21.44
C ASN A 39 4.00 9.52 21.38
N TRP A 40 3.75 8.21 21.34
CA TRP A 40 4.82 7.23 21.18
C TRP A 40 5.61 7.47 19.90
N LEU A 41 4.95 7.66 18.75
CA LEU A 41 5.59 7.90 17.47
C LEU A 41 6.42 9.19 17.51
N TYR A 42 5.87 10.27 18.09
CA TYR A 42 6.61 11.52 18.32
C TYR A 42 7.91 11.29 19.10
N TYR A 43 7.86 10.58 20.23
CA TYR A 43 9.05 10.31 21.03
C TYR A 43 10.04 9.39 20.33
N VAL A 44 9.58 8.38 19.59
CA VAL A 44 10.46 7.52 18.78
C VAL A 44 11.25 8.34 17.76
N LEU A 45 10.57 9.20 16.99
CA LEU A 45 11.22 10.04 15.99
C LEU A 45 12.19 11.03 16.63
N LYS A 46 11.79 11.67 17.74
CA LYS A 46 12.63 12.59 18.52
C LYS A 46 13.89 11.92 19.05
N PHE A 47 13.78 10.68 19.52
CA PHE A 47 14.95 9.93 19.99
C PHE A 47 15.83 9.44 18.84
N ILE A 48 15.29 9.20 17.65
CA ILE A 48 16.09 8.87 16.45
C ILE A 48 16.89 10.11 16.01
N GLU A 49 16.27 11.29 15.96
CA GLU A 49 16.93 12.55 15.61
C GLU A 49 18.16 12.84 16.50
N GLN A 50 18.11 12.42 17.77
CA GLN A 50 19.23 12.58 18.72
C GLN A 50 20.36 11.56 18.53
N ASP A 51 20.15 10.48 17.78
CA ASP A 51 21.17 9.47 17.51
C ASP A 51 21.98 9.85 16.26
N LYS A 52 23.30 9.93 16.39
CA LYS A 52 24.20 10.31 15.28
C LYS A 52 24.41 9.19 14.25
N GLU A 53 23.99 7.97 14.56
CA GLU A 53 24.22 6.79 13.72
C GLU A 53 22.95 6.30 13.01
N ILE A 54 21.80 6.93 13.28
CA ILE A 54 20.52 6.56 12.68
C ILE A 54 19.90 7.81 12.06
N GLU A 55 19.46 7.70 10.82
CA GLU A 55 18.81 8.78 10.09
C GLU A 55 17.38 8.40 9.71
N LEU A 56 16.45 9.35 9.82
CA LEU A 56 15.13 9.23 9.25
C LEU A 56 15.19 9.58 7.77
N ALA A 57 14.72 8.69 6.91
CA ALA A 57 14.73 8.91 5.47
C ALA A 57 13.35 8.65 4.87
N THR A 58 13.03 9.40 3.82
CA THR A 58 11.90 9.09 2.94
C THR A 58 12.32 8.01 1.94
N GLY A 59 11.35 7.27 1.37
CA GLY A 59 11.64 6.30 0.31
C GLY A 59 12.38 6.92 -0.87
N LYS A 60 12.06 8.17 -1.23
CA LYS A 60 12.77 8.94 -2.26
C LYS A 60 14.25 9.14 -1.91
N THR A 61 14.53 9.61 -0.70
CA THR A 61 15.91 9.87 -0.23
C THR A 61 16.76 8.59 -0.25
N VAL A 62 16.15 7.46 0.15
CA VAL A 62 16.79 6.15 0.08
C VAL A 62 17.15 5.77 -1.36
N LEU A 63 16.20 5.94 -2.30
CA LEU A 63 16.41 5.59 -3.70
C LEU A 63 17.47 6.47 -4.39
N GLU A 64 17.58 7.74 -4.01
CA GLU A 64 18.52 8.69 -4.62
C GLU A 64 19.94 8.58 -4.06
N ASN A 65 20.09 8.26 -2.76
CA ASN A 65 21.38 8.35 -2.07
C ASN A 65 22.07 7.00 -1.80
N LEU A 66 21.37 5.87 -1.93
CA LEU A 66 21.96 4.55 -1.72
C LEU A 66 22.20 3.81 -3.04
N GLU A 67 23.23 2.98 -3.07
CA GLU A 67 23.49 2.09 -4.20
C GLU A 67 22.52 0.89 -4.20
N HIS A 68 21.99 0.57 -5.37
CA HIS A 68 21.05 -0.53 -5.58
C HIS A 68 21.71 -1.57 -6.49
N ASP A 69 22.27 -2.62 -5.89
CA ASP A 69 23.12 -3.61 -6.56
C ASP A 69 22.44 -4.96 -6.82
N LYS A 70 21.17 -5.10 -6.43
CA LYS A 70 20.45 -6.37 -6.48
C LYS A 70 19.16 -6.25 -7.27
N ILE A 71 19.01 -7.19 -8.20
CA ILE A 71 17.75 -7.45 -8.89
C ILE A 71 17.18 -8.73 -8.28
N ILE A 72 15.92 -8.67 -7.88
CA ILE A 72 15.18 -9.82 -7.37
C ILE A 72 13.89 -9.97 -8.16
N SER A 73 13.45 -11.21 -8.38
CA SER A 73 12.10 -11.50 -8.85
C SER A 73 11.22 -11.71 -7.62
N LEU A 74 10.14 -10.95 -7.51
CA LEU A 74 9.18 -11.13 -6.43
C LEU A 74 8.17 -12.22 -6.85
N PRO A 75 7.91 -13.24 -6.01
CA PRO A 75 6.76 -14.10 -6.20
C PRO A 75 5.47 -13.29 -5.98
N GLU A 76 4.34 -13.85 -6.40
CA GLU A 76 3.05 -13.28 -6.00
C GLU A 76 2.88 -13.34 -4.49
N GLY A 77 2.16 -12.36 -3.93
CA GLY A 77 1.84 -12.34 -2.52
C GLY A 77 1.20 -11.03 -2.08
N SER A 78 0.76 -11.02 -0.83
CA SER A 78 0.25 -9.84 -0.15
C SER A 78 0.78 -9.79 1.28
N TRP A 79 0.57 -8.67 1.97
CA TRP A 79 0.80 -8.54 3.40
C TRP A 79 -0.41 -8.95 4.28
N GLY A 80 -1.48 -9.46 3.65
CA GLY A 80 -2.67 -9.96 4.34
C GLY A 80 -2.46 -11.34 4.97
N GLU A 81 -3.50 -11.88 5.59
CA GLU A 81 -3.44 -13.20 6.21
C GLU A 81 -3.04 -14.29 5.20
N GLY A 82 -2.12 -15.17 5.63
CA GLY A 82 -1.58 -16.23 4.77
C GLY A 82 -0.60 -15.77 3.69
N GLY A 83 -0.37 -14.45 3.53
CA GLY A 83 0.64 -13.90 2.61
C GLY A 83 0.29 -13.98 1.12
N PHE A 84 -0.95 -14.31 0.77
CA PHE A 84 -1.45 -14.49 -0.59
C PHE A 84 -2.78 -13.74 -0.79
N HIS A 85 -3.63 -14.18 -1.72
CA HIS A 85 -4.85 -13.46 -2.15
C HIS A 85 -6.13 -13.89 -1.41
N TYR A 86 -6.06 -14.86 -0.50
CA TYR A 86 -7.22 -15.53 0.09
C TYR A 86 -8.21 -14.57 0.77
N ILE A 87 -7.71 -13.47 1.34
CA ILE A 87 -8.55 -12.43 1.94
C ILE A 87 -9.51 -11.78 0.92
N TRP A 88 -9.13 -11.69 -0.36
CA TRP A 88 -9.95 -11.07 -1.40
C TRP A 88 -10.55 -12.09 -2.38
N LEU A 89 -9.97 -13.29 -2.48
CA LEU A 89 -10.41 -14.35 -3.37
C LEU A 89 -10.63 -15.65 -2.59
N ASN A 90 -11.88 -15.90 -2.23
CA ASN A 90 -12.35 -17.09 -1.53
C ASN A 90 -13.83 -17.33 -1.89
N GLN A 91 -14.43 -18.40 -1.35
CA GLN A 91 -15.82 -18.79 -1.63
C GLN A 91 -16.87 -17.75 -1.17
N LEU A 92 -16.53 -16.86 -0.25
CA LEU A 92 -17.43 -15.79 0.21
C LEU A 92 -17.42 -14.58 -0.74
N ASN A 93 -16.32 -14.38 -1.47
CA ASN A 93 -16.07 -13.20 -2.29
C ASN A 93 -16.04 -13.46 -3.80
N ASP A 94 -16.06 -14.72 -4.25
CA ASP A 94 -15.97 -15.09 -5.65
C ASP A 94 -16.99 -14.38 -6.55
N TRP A 95 -18.21 -14.21 -6.06
CA TRP A 95 -19.31 -13.55 -6.76
C TRP A 95 -19.04 -12.08 -7.08
N THR A 96 -18.21 -11.40 -6.27
CA THR A 96 -17.88 -9.98 -6.48
C THR A 96 -17.06 -9.79 -7.75
N TRP A 97 -16.13 -10.71 -8.02
CA TRP A 97 -15.24 -10.64 -9.18
C TRP A 97 -15.99 -10.74 -10.49
N ASN A 98 -17.02 -11.59 -10.57
CA ASN A 98 -17.88 -11.66 -11.76
C ASN A 98 -18.51 -10.29 -12.08
N ARG A 99 -18.97 -9.55 -11.06
CA ARG A 99 -19.57 -8.22 -11.23
C ARG A 99 -18.55 -7.15 -11.59
N ILE A 100 -17.36 -7.22 -11.00
CA ILE A 100 -16.26 -6.31 -11.31
C ILE A 100 -15.85 -6.48 -12.78
N TYR A 101 -15.62 -7.71 -13.23
CA TYR A 101 -15.21 -7.98 -14.62
C TYR A 101 -16.27 -7.59 -15.64
N GLU A 102 -17.56 -7.88 -15.38
CA GLU A 102 -18.66 -7.42 -16.24
C GLU A 102 -18.69 -5.88 -16.36
N ALA A 103 -18.51 -5.17 -15.25
CA ALA A 103 -18.51 -3.71 -15.24
C ALA A 103 -17.27 -3.10 -15.92
N GLU A 104 -16.10 -3.74 -15.79
CA GLU A 104 -14.88 -3.36 -16.49
C GLU A 104 -15.07 -3.46 -18.01
N ASP A 105 -15.56 -4.60 -18.49
CA ASP A 105 -15.80 -4.85 -19.92
C ASP A 105 -16.81 -3.86 -20.51
N GLU A 106 -17.92 -3.61 -19.80
CA GLU A 106 -18.92 -2.64 -20.24
C GLU A 106 -18.36 -1.20 -20.24
N PHE A 107 -17.60 -0.82 -19.22
CA PHE A 107 -16.96 0.48 -19.15
C PHE A 107 -15.99 0.70 -20.31
N TYR A 108 -15.11 -0.27 -20.61
CA TYR A 108 -14.16 -0.15 -21.72
C TYR A 108 -14.88 -0.07 -23.07
N SER A 109 -15.94 -0.85 -23.28
CA SER A 109 -16.78 -0.78 -24.49
C SER A 109 -17.42 0.60 -24.69
N LEU A 110 -17.83 1.27 -23.61
CA LEU A 110 -18.36 2.63 -23.65
C LEU A 110 -17.25 3.67 -23.80
N TYR A 111 -16.12 3.47 -23.13
CA TYR A 111 -14.97 4.35 -23.21
C TYR A 111 -14.47 4.46 -24.65
N ASP A 112 -14.24 3.33 -25.32
CA ASP A 112 -13.75 3.28 -26.71
C ASP A 112 -14.69 3.98 -27.70
N LYS A 113 -16.00 3.97 -27.42
CA LYS A 113 -17.02 4.62 -28.27
C LYS A 113 -17.14 6.12 -28.03
N PHE A 114 -16.95 6.57 -26.79
CA PHE A 114 -17.35 7.91 -26.37
C PHE A 114 -16.22 8.79 -25.84
N ALA A 115 -15.00 8.27 -25.64
CA ALA A 115 -13.87 9.03 -25.11
C ALA A 115 -13.54 10.28 -25.95
N ASP A 116 -13.60 10.17 -27.27
CA ASP A 116 -13.34 11.27 -28.21
C ASP A 116 -14.62 11.98 -28.68
N SER A 117 -15.76 11.72 -28.02
CA SER A 117 -17.02 12.35 -28.39
C SER A 117 -16.99 13.85 -28.11
N ARG A 118 -17.52 14.65 -29.05
CA ARG A 118 -17.75 16.09 -28.82
C ARG A 118 -18.99 16.36 -27.93
N ASN A 119 -19.72 15.31 -27.54
CA ASN A 119 -20.90 15.44 -26.70
C ASN A 119 -20.52 15.55 -25.23
N GLU A 120 -20.59 16.76 -24.67
CA GLU A 120 -20.26 17.04 -23.28
C GLU A 120 -21.07 16.21 -22.27
N LYS A 121 -22.34 15.91 -22.57
CA LYS A 121 -23.18 15.09 -21.70
C LYS A 121 -22.68 13.64 -21.67
N ALA A 122 -22.27 13.10 -22.82
CA ALA A 122 -21.70 11.76 -22.89
C ALA A 122 -20.38 11.68 -22.10
N LEU A 123 -19.49 12.67 -22.27
CA LEU A 123 -18.23 12.74 -21.50
C LEU A 123 -18.47 12.90 -19.99
N ARG A 124 -19.49 13.66 -19.59
CA ARG A 124 -19.88 13.79 -18.18
C ARG A 124 -20.35 12.47 -17.58
N ILE A 125 -21.18 11.72 -18.32
CA ILE A 125 -21.66 10.40 -17.88
C ILE A 125 -20.49 9.41 -17.80
N LEU A 126 -19.62 9.38 -18.81
CA LEU A 126 -18.44 8.51 -18.83
C LEU A 126 -17.53 8.75 -17.61
N LYS A 127 -17.29 10.02 -17.26
CA LYS A 127 -16.56 10.39 -16.04
C LYS A 127 -17.22 9.87 -14.76
N GLN A 128 -18.55 9.87 -14.70
CA GLN A 128 -19.25 9.33 -13.54
C GLN A 128 -19.11 7.81 -13.50
N LEU A 129 -19.30 7.12 -14.64
CA LEU A 129 -19.09 5.67 -14.73
C LEU A 129 -17.67 5.27 -14.30
N SER A 130 -16.64 6.04 -14.65
CA SER A 130 -15.27 5.79 -14.16
C SER A 130 -15.17 5.85 -12.63
N ARG A 131 -15.87 6.79 -11.98
CA ARG A 131 -15.87 6.87 -10.50
C ARG A 131 -16.59 5.67 -9.89
N GLU A 132 -17.73 5.29 -10.45
CA GLU A 132 -18.47 4.12 -9.96
C GLU A 132 -17.66 2.83 -10.13
N LEU A 133 -16.97 2.67 -11.26
CA LEU A 133 -16.08 1.52 -11.47
C LEU A 133 -14.93 1.50 -10.46
N LEU A 134 -14.27 2.63 -10.23
CA LEU A 134 -13.20 2.72 -9.23
C LEU A 134 -13.70 2.42 -7.80
N LEU A 135 -14.91 2.87 -7.46
CA LEU A 135 -15.52 2.54 -6.16
C LEU A 135 -15.86 1.05 -6.06
N LEU A 136 -16.37 0.44 -7.14
CA LEU A 136 -16.68 -0.99 -7.22
C LEU A 136 -15.42 -1.87 -7.10
N GLN A 137 -14.28 -1.39 -7.62
CA GLN A 137 -12.99 -2.06 -7.55
C GLN A 137 -12.27 -1.89 -6.20
N SER A 138 -12.88 -1.22 -5.22
CA SER A 138 -12.26 -1.12 -3.90
C SER A 138 -12.12 -2.50 -3.25
N SER A 139 -10.89 -2.85 -2.86
CA SER A 139 -10.59 -4.10 -2.15
C SER A 139 -11.21 -4.17 -0.75
N ASP A 140 -11.65 -3.03 -0.20
CA ASP A 140 -12.29 -2.96 1.12
C ASP A 140 -13.58 -3.78 1.18
N CYS A 141 -14.29 -3.91 0.05
CA CYS A 141 -15.52 -4.70 -0.03
C CYS A 141 -15.25 -6.17 0.27
N GLN A 142 -14.29 -6.79 -0.42
CA GLN A 142 -13.94 -8.19 -0.19
C GLN A 142 -13.24 -8.39 1.16
N PHE A 143 -12.38 -7.43 1.56
CA PHE A 143 -11.72 -7.48 2.86
C PHE A 143 -12.74 -7.57 4.00
N ARG A 144 -13.73 -6.66 4.01
CA ARG A 144 -14.80 -6.63 5.03
C ARG A 144 -15.57 -7.95 5.10
N ASN A 145 -16.01 -8.47 3.96
CA ASN A 145 -16.75 -9.74 3.91
C ASN A 145 -15.95 -10.96 4.40
N SER A 146 -14.62 -10.89 4.37
CA SER A 146 -13.75 -11.98 4.83
C SER A 146 -13.46 -11.94 6.33
N ILE A 147 -13.65 -10.79 6.98
CA ILE A 147 -13.34 -10.59 8.40
C ILE A 147 -14.58 -10.46 9.29
N ASP A 148 -15.76 -10.26 8.70
CA ASP A 148 -17.08 -10.33 9.34
C ASP A 148 -17.58 -11.80 9.46
#